data_AF-U2U2J5-F1
#
_entry.id   AF-U2U2J5-F1
#
_cell.length_a   1.000
_cell.length_b   1.000
_cell.length_c   1.000
_cell.angle_alpha   90.00
_cell.angle_beta   90.00
_cell.angle_gamma   90.00
#
_symmetry.space_group_name_H-M   'P 1'
#
loop_
_entity.id
_entity.type
_entity.pdbx_description
1 polymer ?
#
loop_
_entity_poly.entity_id
_entity_poly.type
_entity_poly.pdbx_seq_one_letter_code
_entity_poly.pdbx_strand_id
1 'polypeptide(L)'
;MGTKITSEKRPFFSGTTFIVVASIILFVVGLLVWRGIVSSNMFGLVAGVLFVVSVFEDAWAKSATGDSSSAKLLFALGILILLADIFIYLMFSGK
;
A
#
# COMPACT_ATOMS: atom_id res chain seq x y z
N MET A 1 3.36 -27.09 31.64
CA MET A 1 2.37 -26.36 30.81
C MET A 1 3.08 -25.13 30.25
N GLY A 2 3.66 -25.25 29.06
CA GLY A 2 4.53 -24.22 28.51
C GLY A 2 3.72 -23.02 28.04
N THR A 3 4.01 -21.84 28.59
CA THR A 3 3.52 -20.55 28.10
C THR A 3 3.90 -20.41 26.63
N LYS A 4 2.92 -20.57 25.72
CA LYS A 4 3.06 -20.11 24.33
C LYS A 4 3.31 -18.62 24.41
N ILE A 5 4.56 -18.21 24.17
CA ILE A 5 4.90 -16.82 23.87
C ILE A 5 4.20 -16.53 22.55
N THR A 6 2.99 -15.97 22.61
CA THR A 6 2.40 -15.27 21.48
C THR A 6 3.29 -14.06 21.26
N SER A 7 4.30 -14.24 20.40
CA SER A 7 5.02 -13.15 19.77
C SER A 7 3.98 -12.33 19.02
N GLU A 8 3.44 -11.29 19.66
CA GLU A 8 2.70 -10.25 18.97
C GLU A 8 3.62 -9.75 17.85
N LYS A 9 3.32 -10.16 16.61
CA LYS A 9 3.93 -9.58 15.42
C LYS A 9 3.43 -8.15 15.38
N ARG A 10 4.17 -7.25 16.01
CA ARG A 10 3.83 -5.82 16.06
C ARG A 10 3.72 -5.33 14.62
N PRO A 11 2.71 -4.51 14.29
CA PRO A 11 2.64 -3.89 12.97
C PRO A 11 3.95 -3.15 12.66
N PHE A 12 4.40 -3.19 11.41
CA PHE A 12 5.68 -2.66 10.94
C PHE A 12 5.63 -1.12 10.97
N PHE A 13 4.42 -0.54 10.83
CA PHE A 13 4.15 0.87 11.03
C PHE A 13 2.94 1.05 11.95
N SER A 14 2.91 2.17 12.69
CA SER A 14 1.64 2.67 13.21
C SER A 14 0.88 3.28 12.03
N GLY A 15 -0.43 3.04 11.90
CA GLY A 15 -1.23 3.63 10.82
C GLY A 15 -1.08 5.16 10.73
N THR A 16 -0.83 5.83 11.85
CA THR A 16 -0.51 7.27 11.88
C THR A 16 0.81 7.59 11.18
N THR A 17 1.85 6.77 11.37
CA THR A 17 3.15 6.94 10.70
C THR A 17 3.02 6.72 9.20
N PHE A 18 2.25 5.71 8.79
CA PHE A 18 1.98 5.44 7.38
C PHE A 18 1.31 6.63 6.68
N ILE A 19 0.26 7.21 7.28
CA ILE A 19 -0.46 8.37 6.73
C ILE A 19 0.49 9.56 6.54
N VAL A 20 1.34 9.84 7.54
CA VAL A 20 2.31 10.95 7.47
C VAL A 20 3.30 10.73 6.33
N VAL A 21 3.89 9.53 6.24
CA VAL A 21 4.86 9.19 5.19
C VAL A 21 4.22 9.24 3.80
N ALA A 22 3.03 8.64 3.64
CA ALA A 22 2.28 8.65 2.38
C ALA A 22 1.95 10.08 1.94
N SER A 23 1.55 10.95 2.87
CA SER A 23 1.25 12.36 2.60
C SER A 23 2.47 13.12 2.11
N ILE A 24 3.65 12.90 2.73
CA ILE A 24 4.90 13.52 2.30
C ILE A 24 5.28 13.05 0.89
N ILE A 25 5.17 11.75 0.61
CA ILE A 25 5.48 11.18 -0.71
C ILE A 25 4.55 11.78 -1.78
N LEU A 26 3.24 11.80 -1.52
CA LEU A 26 2.26 12.38 -2.44
C LEU A 26 2.50 13.87 -2.67
N PHE A 27 2.87 14.61 -1.63
CA PHE A 27 3.22 16.02 -1.76
C PHE A 27 4.44 16.24 -2.66
N VAL A 28 5.52 15.47 -2.45
CA VAL A 28 6.73 15.57 -3.26
C VAL A 28 6.45 15.19 -4.71
N VAL A 29 5.77 14.06 -4.96
CA VAL A 29 5.44 13.62 -6.33
C VAL A 29 4.47 14.61 -6.99
N GLY A 30 3.50 15.14 -6.26
CA GLY A 30 2.60 16.20 -6.73
C GLY A 30 3.35 17.47 -7.14
N LEU A 31 4.34 17.89 -6.37
CA LEU A 31 5.22 19.01 -6.74
C LEU A 31 6.03 18.71 -8.00
N LEU A 32 6.57 17.50 -8.15
CA LEU A 32 7.32 17.11 -9.35
C LEU A 32 6.43 17.07 -10.60
N VAL A 33 5.17 16.65 -10.45
CA VAL A 33 4.17 16.66 -11.53
C VAL A 33 3.79 18.09 -11.90
N TRP A 34 3.54 18.95 -10.89
CA TRP A 34 3.25 20.37 -11.11
C TRP A 34 4.39 21.09 -11.86
N ARG A 35 5.64 20.75 -11.55
CA ARG A 35 6.81 21.30 -12.25
C ARG A 35 7.08 20.66 -13.62
N GLY A 36 6.26 19.69 -14.06
CA GLY A 36 6.42 18.98 -15.33
C GLY A 36 7.65 18.05 -15.37
N ILE A 37 8.27 17.75 -14.23
CA ILE A 37 9.44 16.86 -14.14
C ILE A 37 8.98 15.40 -14.28
N VAL A 38 7.79 15.10 -13.77
CA VAL A 38 7.21 13.76 -13.70
C VAL A 38 5.85 13.75 -14.40
N SER A 39 5.54 12.67 -15.14
CA SER A 39 4.24 12.50 -15.80
C SER A 39 3.11 12.39 -14.76
N SER A 40 1.93 12.93 -15.09
CA SER A 40 0.71 12.77 -14.28
C SER A 40 0.34 11.30 -14.04
N ASN A 41 0.69 10.40 -14.97
CA ASN A 41 0.46 8.96 -14.80
C ASN A 41 1.30 8.37 -13.66
N MET A 42 2.50 8.91 -13.44
CA MET A 42 3.38 8.47 -12.36
C MET A 42 2.87 8.94 -10.98
N PHE A 43 2.11 10.04 -10.93
CA PHE A 43 1.38 10.42 -9.71
C PHE A 43 0.32 9.37 -9.36
N GLY A 44 -0.48 8.95 -10.36
CA GLY A 44 -1.48 7.90 -10.20
C GLY A 44 -0.88 6.59 -9.68
N LEU A 45 0.21 6.14 -10.32
CA LEU A 45 0.94 4.93 -9.92
C LEU A 45 1.46 5.02 -8.48
N VAL A 46 2.03 6.15 -8.07
CA VAL A 46 2.52 6.31 -6.69
C VAL A 46 1.37 6.27 -5.69
N ALA A 47 0.24 6.92 -6.01
CA ALA A 47 -0.94 6.90 -5.15
C ALA A 47 -1.54 5.48 -5.00
N GLY A 48 -1.65 4.74 -6.11
CA GLY A 48 -2.15 3.37 -6.08
C GLY A 48 -1.21 2.40 -5.36
N VAL A 49 0.12 2.53 -5.54
CA VAL A 49 1.10 1.75 -4.77
C VAL A 49 1.00 2.02 -3.27
N LEU A 50 0.90 3.29 -2.86
CA LEU A 50 0.72 3.62 -1.44
C LEU A 50 -0.58 3.02 -0.90
N PHE A 51 -1.67 3.08 -1.66
CA PHE A 51 -2.93 2.44 -1.26
C PHE A 51 -2.77 0.92 -1.08
N VAL A 52 -2.14 0.22 -2.03
CA VAL A 52 -1.89 -1.23 -1.95
C VAL A 52 -1.05 -1.59 -0.72
N VAL A 53 -0.02 -0.80 -0.40
CA VAL A 53 0.80 -1.02 0.80
C VAL A 53 -0.06 -0.96 2.07
N SER A 54 -1.00 -0.01 2.16
CA SER A 54 -1.93 0.07 3.30
C SER A 54 -2.84 -1.16 3.40
N VAL A 55 -3.35 -1.65 2.27
CA VAL A 55 -4.18 -2.86 2.21
C VAL A 55 -3.39 -4.10 2.65
N PHE A 56 -2.11 -4.21 2.29
CA PHE A 56 -1.26 -5.31 2.74
C PHE A 56 -0.90 -5.23 4.23
N GLU A 57 -0.72 -4.03 4.75
CA GLU A 57 -0.53 -3.82 6.18
C GLU A 57 -1.76 -4.31 6.97
N ASP A 58 -2.96 -3.92 6.52
CA ASP A 58 -4.23 -4.39 7.11
C ASP A 58 -4.41 -5.91 6.96
N ALA A 59 -4.07 -6.47 5.79
CA ALA A 59 -4.11 -7.92 5.56
C ALA A 59 -3.22 -8.67 6.54
N TRP A 60 -2.02 -8.14 6.78
CA TRP A 60 -1.06 -8.74 7.69
C TRP A 60 -1.48 -8.58 9.16
N ALA A 61 -2.03 -7.43 9.55
CA ALA A 61 -2.60 -7.23 10.89
C ALA A 61 -3.73 -8.24 11.16
N LYS A 62 -4.66 -8.42 10.21
CA LYS A 62 -5.73 -9.44 10.31
C LYS A 62 -5.19 -10.86 10.33
N SER A 63 -4.11 -11.14 9.60
CA SER A 63 -3.46 -12.44 9.65
C SER A 63 -2.83 -12.71 11.02
N ALA A 64 -2.29 -11.68 11.68
CA ALA A 64 -1.67 -11.78 13.00
C ALA A 64 -2.69 -12.00 14.12
N THR A 65 -3.92 -11.49 13.98
CA THR A 65 -5.01 -11.70 14.94
C THR A 65 -5.77 -13.02 14.76
N GLY A 66 -5.41 -13.82 13.75
CA GLY A 66 -5.99 -15.14 13.48
C GLY A 66 -7.17 -15.14 12.50
N ASP A 67 -7.58 -13.97 11.97
CA ASP A 67 -8.61 -13.87 10.93
C ASP A 67 -8.01 -14.12 9.53
N SER A 68 -7.71 -15.39 9.27
CA SER A 68 -7.06 -15.84 8.04
C SER A 68 -7.91 -15.68 6.78
N SER A 69 -9.25 -15.61 6.89
CA SER A 69 -10.15 -15.45 5.75
C SER A 69 -10.10 -14.00 5.25
N SER A 70 -10.27 -13.03 6.15
CA SER A 70 -10.19 -11.61 5.82
C SER A 70 -8.80 -11.21 5.35
N ALA A 71 -7.74 -11.79 5.94
CA ALA A 71 -6.36 -11.54 5.52
C ALA A 71 -6.09 -11.97 4.08
N LYS A 72 -6.54 -13.16 3.68
CA LYS A 72 -6.41 -13.66 2.30
C LYS A 72 -7.19 -12.80 1.31
N LEU A 73 -8.38 -12.34 1.70
CA LEU A 73 -9.21 -11.47 0.85
C LEU A 73 -8.55 -10.11 0.63
N LEU A 74 -8.03 -9.48 1.69
CA LEU A 74 -7.30 -8.20 1.58
C LEU A 74 -6.00 -8.36 0.77
N PHE A 75 -5.29 -9.47 0.93
CA PHE A 75 -4.11 -9.76 0.13
C PHE A 75 -4.45 -9.92 -1.37
N ALA A 76 -5.50 -10.67 -1.68
CA ALA A 76 -5.97 -10.81 -3.06
C ALA A 76 -6.42 -9.47 -3.66
N LEU A 77 -7.14 -8.66 -2.87
CA LEU A 77 -7.57 -7.32 -3.26
C LEU A 77 -6.38 -6.40 -3.54
N GLY A 78 -5.38 -6.39 -2.66
CA GLY A 78 -4.16 -5.59 -2.84
C GLY A 78 -3.42 -5.95 -4.13
N ILE A 79 -3.29 -7.24 -4.45
CA ILE A 79 -2.69 -7.69 -5.72
C ILE A 79 -3.52 -7.23 -6.93
N LEU A 80 -4.85 -7.39 -6.88
CA LEU A 80 -5.72 -6.99 -7.98
C LEU A 80 -5.63 -5.49 -8.27
N ILE A 81 -5.63 -4.68 -7.22
CA ILE A 81 -5.51 -3.22 -7.34
C ILE A 81 -4.13 -2.83 -7.87
N LEU A 82 -3.06 -3.47 -7.39
CA LEU A 82 -1.70 -3.23 -7.90
C LEU A 82 -1.58 -3.55 -9.39
N LEU A 83 -2.12 -4.68 -9.83
CA LEU A 83 -2.10 -5.06 -11.23
C LEU A 83 -2.92 -4.09 -12.09
N ALA A 84 -4.08 -3.66 -11.61
CA ALA A 84 -4.91 -2.66 -12.29
C ALA A 84 -4.18 -1.32 -12.40
N ASP A 85 -3.52 -0.87 -11.32
CA ASP A 85 -2.79 0.39 -11.28
C ASP A 85 -1.56 0.38 -12.21
N ILE A 86 -0.80 -0.71 -12.21
CA ILE A 86 0.30 -0.91 -13.17
C ILE A 86 -0.23 -0.94 -14.61
N PHE A 87 -1.33 -1.64 -14.86
CA PHE A 87 -1.93 -1.72 -16.20
C PHE A 87 -2.40 -0.34 -16.70
N ILE A 88 -3.08 0.43 -15.85
CA ILE A 88 -3.47 1.82 -16.12
C ILE A 88 -2.22 2.64 -16.43
N TYR A 89 -1.19 2.56 -15.59
CA TYR A 89 0.06 3.27 -15.82
C TYR A 89 0.67 2.92 -17.18
N LEU A 90 0.77 1.63 -17.54
CA LEU A 90 1.30 1.20 -18.84
C LEU A 90 0.45 1.76 -20.00
N MET A 91 -0.87 1.54 -19.97
CA MET A 91 -1.81 1.99 -21.00
C MET A 91 -1.74 3.50 -21.25
N PHE A 92 -1.68 4.31 -20.18
CA PHE A 92 -1.66 5.77 -20.32
C PHE A 92 -0.26 6.36 -20.47
N SER A 93 0.81 5.62 -20.11
CA SER A 93 2.19 6.10 -20.24
C SER A 93 2.70 6.14 -21.69
N GLY A 94 2.03 5.43 -22.62
CA GLY A 94 2.43 5.36 -24.03
C GLY A 94 3.78 4.69 -24.25
N LYS A 95 4.26 3.92 -23.25
CA LYS A 95 5.50 3.13 -23.28
C LYS A 95 5.19 1.64 -23.33
#